data_AF-A0A2V9FES5-F1
#
_entry.id   AF-A0A2V9FES5-F1
#
_cell.length_a   1.000
_cell.length_b   1.000
_cell.length_c   1.000
_cell.angle_alpha   90.00
_cell.angle_beta   90.00
_cell.angle_gamma   90.00
#
_symmetry.space_group_name_H-M   'P 1'
#
loop_
_entity.id
_entity.type
_entity.pdbx_description
1 polymer ?
#
loop_
_entity_poly.entity_id
_entity_poly.type
_entity_poly.pdbx_seq_one_letter_code
_entity_poly.pdbx_strand_id
1 'polypeptide(L)'
;MKRYLSLVLFGLVSACAASAHPNLVKVRVRVILVDQDLNQKPVPFFVVSLKSGAKATEVKTSLDGAAEAQLPPGRYTVSSPKAAELGGKRFSWTIQVSLSGGEQNIDLTNDNAKVEETAAPASSAKAATNDLTEHFKRLKNTVVTVRSESGHGTGFFVDAKGLILTNQHVVANSEYLAVQFDRTHKVVAKLIAADPQKDVALLSVNMAALPNASPAPLYRPGAGRTPVQEGERVFTIGSPLSLDKIITTGIVSKVEPHTVMSDININPGNSGGPLFNAAGQVIGLTTFGTRGEGGPGVSGIVRIEEALALLDQNRASAKGTPPPGALLPVEPLTPYPIEGLKEALRAEKYDSRPYYFAAGDFNIALSTPPLDYREQEEKRLQAEREHKKRNKKQQTAGENTGDSDAPKDWEQEAGAHPAIFAIYVMPKAKEGLGSAFGRSFSLNSAAKLKFKTDFQAMKLFCGNKEVLPIHPGKVPVTVSIQNRLVKMDDSTYKGIYVYSPDSVNPDCGQVKLEIYSSKGAEPTIRAFDEKTVQHVWADFDAFRKAQAAGTQSASAAKP
;
A
#
# COMPACT_ATOMS: atom_id res chain seq x y z
N MET A 1 58.81 41.37 33.04
CA MET A 1 59.60 42.55 32.64
C MET A 1 58.66 43.58 32.03
N LYS A 2 58.38 44.69 32.74
CA LYS A 2 58.61 46.09 32.30
C LYS A 2 58.28 46.32 30.81
N ARG A 3 57.15 46.93 30.44
CA ARG A 3 56.93 48.39 30.33
C ARG A 3 58.17 49.16 29.84
N TYR A 4 58.11 49.62 28.58
CA TYR A 4 58.73 50.85 28.07
C TYR A 4 57.79 51.38 26.96
N LEU A 5 57.13 52.53 27.07
CA LEU A 5 57.59 53.93 27.09
C LEU A 5 57.64 54.54 25.68
N SER A 6 56.74 55.51 25.46
CA SER A 6 56.83 56.75 24.68
C SER A 6 57.77 56.84 23.47
N LEU A 7 57.29 57.32 22.32
CA LEU A 7 57.26 58.75 21.99
C LEU A 7 56.60 59.01 20.63
N VAL A 8 55.97 60.17 20.56
CA VAL A 8 55.30 60.81 19.43
C VAL A 8 56.32 61.26 18.38
N LEU A 9 56.01 61.10 17.09
CA LEU A 9 56.57 61.94 16.03
C LEU A 9 55.50 62.35 15.01
N PHE A 10 55.25 63.65 14.95
CA PHE A 10 54.52 64.37 13.91
C PHE A 10 55.26 64.27 12.57
N GLY A 11 54.55 64.15 11.44
CA GLY A 11 55.20 64.26 10.13
C GLY A 11 54.31 63.99 8.92
N LEU A 12 53.57 65.02 8.53
CA LEU A 12 53.08 65.35 7.18
C LEU A 12 52.22 64.36 6.36
N VAL A 13 51.04 64.89 6.04
CA VAL A 13 50.10 64.52 4.99
C VAL A 13 50.80 64.31 3.65
N SER A 14 50.58 63.14 3.06
CA SER A 14 50.60 62.94 1.61
C SER A 14 49.24 62.36 1.22
N ALA A 15 48.44 63.17 0.52
CA ALA A 15 47.19 62.72 -0.07
C ALA A 15 47.50 61.77 -1.21
N CYS A 16 47.23 60.48 -1.02
CA CYS A 16 47.14 59.50 -2.10
C CYS A 16 45.75 58.87 -2.03
N ALA A 17 45.03 58.96 -3.15
CA ALA A 17 43.64 58.57 -3.30
C ALA A 17 43.38 57.14 -2.80
N ALA A 18 42.35 56.99 -1.96
CA ALA A 18 41.78 55.69 -1.67
C ALA A 18 41.24 55.09 -2.98
N SER A 19 41.90 54.05 -3.47
CA SER A 19 41.33 53.20 -4.51
C SER A 19 40.11 52.49 -3.93
N ALA A 20 38.92 52.98 -4.30
CA ALA A 20 37.68 52.29 -4.02
C ALA A 20 37.77 50.88 -4.61
N HIS A 21 37.87 49.87 -3.74
CA HIS A 21 37.75 48.47 -4.17
C HIS A 21 36.29 48.30 -4.63
N PRO A 22 36.03 47.87 -5.87
CA PRO A 22 34.66 47.67 -6.31
C PRO A 22 34.02 46.57 -5.45
N ASN A 23 32.86 46.84 -4.85
CA ASN A 23 32.07 45.84 -4.12
C ASN A 23 31.62 44.76 -5.12
N LEU A 24 32.41 43.70 -5.28
CA LEU A 24 32.07 42.60 -6.19
C LEU A 24 30.95 41.73 -5.59
N VAL A 25 30.01 41.35 -6.44
CA VAL A 25 28.93 40.40 -6.16
C VAL A 25 29.45 39.01 -6.47
N LYS A 26 29.28 38.06 -5.54
CA LYS A 26 29.55 36.65 -5.80
C LYS A 26 28.37 36.08 -6.59
N VAL A 27 28.65 35.58 -7.79
CA VAL A 27 27.62 35.06 -8.70
C VAL A 27 27.87 33.59 -8.92
N ARG A 28 26.86 32.75 -8.69
CA ARG A 28 26.86 31.34 -9.05
C ARG A 28 25.90 31.11 -10.20
N VAL A 29 26.44 30.77 -11.37
CA VAL A 29 25.67 30.40 -12.55
C VAL A 29 25.49 28.89 -12.55
N ARG A 30 24.28 28.40 -12.76
CA ARG A 30 23.99 26.97 -12.88
C ARG A 30 23.29 26.69 -14.19
N VAL A 31 23.69 25.63 -14.88
CA VAL A 31 23.06 25.18 -16.11
C VAL A 31 22.55 23.76 -15.86
N ILE A 32 21.23 23.62 -15.76
CA ILE A 32 20.56 22.35 -15.51
C ILE A 32 19.44 22.20 -16.53
N LEU A 33 19.43 21.08 -17.24
CA LEU A 33 18.32 20.70 -18.09
C LEU A 33 17.54 19.53 -17.47
N VAL A 34 16.22 19.55 -17.60
CA VAL A 34 15.33 18.47 -17.17
C VAL A 34 15.00 17.62 -18.39
N ASP A 35 15.19 16.30 -18.27
CA ASP A 35 14.83 15.35 -19.32
C ASP A 35 13.33 15.00 -19.30
N GLN A 36 12.91 14.18 -20.26
CA GLN A 36 11.49 13.80 -20.42
C GLN A 36 10.96 12.92 -19.28
N ASP A 37 11.85 12.29 -18.50
CA ASP A 37 11.51 11.49 -17.32
C ASP A 37 11.64 12.34 -16.02
N LEU A 38 11.68 13.67 -16.13
CA LEU A 38 11.79 14.64 -15.03
C LEU A 38 13.12 14.58 -14.24
N ASN A 39 14.17 13.95 -14.78
CA ASN A 39 15.46 13.95 -14.13
C ASN A 39 16.23 15.23 -14.43
N GLN A 40 16.85 15.81 -13.40
CA GLN A 40 17.75 16.95 -13.55
C GLN A 40 19.11 16.49 -14.07
N LYS A 41 19.56 17.09 -15.17
CA LYS A 41 20.85 16.86 -15.83
C LYS A 41 21.67 18.14 -15.80
N PRO A 42 22.67 18.23 -14.91
CA PRO A 42 23.63 19.32 -14.97
C PRO A 42 24.38 19.32 -16.30
N VAL A 43 24.66 20.49 -16.86
CA VAL A 43 25.41 20.62 -18.12
C VAL A 43 26.85 20.99 -17.80
N PRO A 44 27.79 20.02 -17.80
CA PRO A 44 29.17 20.27 -17.41
C PRO A 44 29.96 20.94 -18.53
N PHE A 45 31.00 21.69 -18.16
CA PHE A 45 31.96 22.30 -19.08
C PHE A 45 31.33 23.27 -20.10
N PHE A 46 30.16 23.81 -19.79
CA PHE A 46 29.39 24.70 -20.63
C PHE A 46 29.80 26.16 -20.41
N VAL A 47 29.97 26.91 -21.50
CA VAL A 47 30.40 28.31 -21.45
C VAL A 47 29.18 29.22 -21.39
N VAL A 48 29.18 30.14 -20.43
CA VAL A 48 28.17 31.18 -20.26
C VAL A 48 28.86 32.54 -20.27
N SER A 49 28.34 33.48 -21.08
CA SER A 49 28.85 34.84 -21.20
C SER A 49 27.94 35.81 -20.44
N LEU A 50 28.51 36.54 -19.48
CA LEU A 50 27.86 37.62 -18.73
C LEU A 50 28.38 38.96 -19.23
N LYS A 51 27.55 39.71 -19.95
CA LYS A 51 27.92 40.98 -20.59
C LYS A 51 27.25 42.18 -19.92
N SER A 52 28.03 43.19 -19.56
CA SER A 52 27.53 44.49 -19.09
C SER A 52 28.19 45.61 -19.90
N GLY A 53 27.39 46.32 -20.71
CA GLY A 53 27.90 47.29 -21.68
C GLY A 53 28.90 46.66 -22.67
N ALA A 54 30.12 47.20 -22.72
CA ALA A 54 31.21 46.71 -23.58
C ALA A 54 32.04 45.57 -22.95
N LYS A 55 31.84 45.24 -21.67
CA LYS A 55 32.62 44.21 -20.97
C LYS A 55 31.86 42.89 -20.95
N ALA A 56 32.54 41.80 -21.31
CA ALA A 56 32.01 40.44 -21.24
C ALA A 56 32.93 39.58 -20.34
N THR A 57 32.32 38.78 -19.47
CA THR A 57 33.01 37.78 -18.65
C THR A 57 32.44 36.42 -18.98
N GLU A 58 33.29 35.47 -19.34
CA GLU A 58 32.88 34.09 -19.60
C GLU A 58 33.19 33.20 -18.39
N VAL A 59 32.23 32.36 -18.05
CA VAL A 59 32.38 31.33 -17.02
C VAL A 59 32.12 29.97 -17.64
N LYS A 60 32.83 28.95 -17.16
CA LYS A 60 32.68 27.57 -17.62
C LYS A 60 32.19 26.70 -16.46
N THR A 61 31.11 25.95 -16.66
CA THR A 61 30.53 25.11 -15.61
C THR A 61 31.43 23.91 -15.25
N SER A 62 31.36 23.50 -13.99
CA SER A 62 32.02 22.31 -13.45
C SER A 62 31.17 21.05 -13.69
N LEU A 63 31.60 19.88 -13.20
CA LEU A 63 30.88 18.60 -13.37
C LEU A 63 29.45 18.65 -12.80
N ASP A 64 29.20 19.49 -11.79
CA ASP A 64 27.89 19.73 -11.18
C ASP A 64 27.02 20.73 -11.96
N GLY A 65 27.47 21.19 -13.14
CA GLY A 65 26.77 22.17 -13.95
C GLY A 65 26.79 23.60 -13.39
N ALA A 66 27.61 23.91 -12.39
CA ALA A 66 27.73 25.24 -11.81
C ALA A 66 29.07 25.93 -12.11
N ALA A 67 29.09 27.26 -12.16
CA ALA A 67 30.27 28.10 -12.24
C ALA A 67 30.15 29.29 -11.31
N GLU A 68 31.26 29.73 -10.70
CA GLU A 68 31.29 30.92 -9.85
C GLU A 68 32.10 32.06 -10.50
N ALA A 69 31.66 33.30 -10.30
CA ALA A 69 32.38 34.50 -10.69
C ALA A 69 32.16 35.64 -9.69
N GLN A 70 33.05 36.62 -9.71
CA GLN A 70 32.91 37.86 -8.96
C GLN A 70 32.75 39.01 -9.94
N LEU A 71 31.59 39.66 -9.92
CA LEU A 71 31.21 40.68 -10.89
C LEU A 71 30.78 41.98 -10.19
N PRO A 72 31.07 43.16 -10.76
CA PRO A 72 30.50 44.41 -10.25
C PRO A 72 28.96 44.37 -10.22
N PRO A 73 28.31 45.13 -9.30
CA PRO A 73 26.86 45.27 -9.30
C PRO A 73 26.43 45.99 -10.58
N GLY A 74 25.30 45.59 -11.15
CA GLY A 74 24.80 46.17 -12.40
C GLY A 74 23.90 45.23 -13.18
N ARG A 75 23.45 45.70 -14.35
CA ARG A 75 22.65 44.89 -15.28
C ARG A 75 23.57 44.11 -16.21
N TYR A 76 23.29 42.81 -16.34
CA TYR A 76 24.02 41.88 -17.20
C TYR A 76 23.07 41.19 -18.16
N THR A 77 23.52 41.00 -19.39
CA THR A 77 22.94 40.02 -20.31
C THR A 77 23.73 38.73 -20.18
N VAL A 78 23.05 37.67 -19.73
CA VAL A 78 23.61 36.32 -19.61
C VAL A 78 23.22 35.56 -20.86
N SER A 79 24.21 35.09 -21.61
CA SER A 79 23.99 34.39 -22.87
C SER A 79 24.86 33.15 -23.00
N SER A 80 24.38 32.16 -23.75
CA SER A 80 25.15 30.95 -24.06
C SER A 80 25.71 31.05 -25.49
N PRO A 81 27.04 31.08 -25.70
CA PRO A 81 27.63 31.16 -27.04
C PRO A 81 27.35 29.93 -27.92
N LYS A 82 27.09 28.78 -27.31
CA LYS A 82 26.65 27.54 -27.97
C LYS A 82 25.36 27.05 -27.32
N ALA A 83 24.59 26.23 -28.02
CA ALA A 83 23.44 25.58 -27.43
C ALA A 83 23.86 24.33 -26.65
N ALA A 84 23.21 24.07 -25.51
CA ALA A 84 23.29 22.78 -24.82
C ALA A 84 22.30 21.81 -25.47
N GLU A 85 22.64 20.53 -25.54
CA GLU A 85 21.78 19.52 -26.19
C GLU A 85 21.28 18.50 -25.17
N LEU A 86 19.97 18.26 -25.16
CA LEU A 86 19.35 17.19 -24.37
C LEU A 86 18.11 16.67 -25.10
N GLY A 87 18.03 15.36 -25.31
CA GLY A 87 16.84 14.72 -25.90
C GLY A 87 16.44 15.24 -27.28
N GLY A 88 17.41 15.54 -28.15
CA GLY A 88 17.15 16.05 -29.51
C GLY A 88 16.76 17.53 -29.59
N LYS A 89 16.74 18.23 -28.45
CA LYS A 89 16.48 19.67 -28.37
C LYS A 89 17.76 20.42 -28.06
N ARG A 90 17.89 21.62 -28.63
CA ARG A 90 19.00 22.54 -28.40
C ARG A 90 18.50 23.72 -27.57
N PHE A 91 19.15 23.98 -26.46
CA PHE A 91 18.79 25.00 -25.48
C PHE A 91 19.82 26.11 -25.52
N SER A 92 19.36 27.34 -25.74
CA SER A 92 20.21 28.53 -25.72
C SER A 92 19.58 29.59 -24.82
N TRP A 93 20.40 30.38 -24.15
CA TRP A 93 19.93 31.37 -23.19
C TRP A 93 20.37 32.76 -23.63
N THR A 94 19.48 33.73 -23.44
CA THR A 94 19.77 35.18 -23.50
C THR A 94 18.80 35.85 -22.56
N ILE A 95 19.21 36.05 -21.30
CA ILE A 95 18.38 36.61 -20.24
C ILE A 95 19.03 37.86 -19.64
N GLN A 96 18.22 38.79 -19.15
CA GLN A 96 18.72 39.96 -18.42
C GLN A 96 18.61 39.72 -16.92
N VAL A 97 19.71 39.98 -16.20
CA VAL A 97 19.79 39.86 -14.75
C VAL A 97 20.34 41.15 -14.15
N SER A 98 19.88 41.51 -12.96
CA SER A 98 20.41 42.65 -12.19
C SER A 98 21.14 42.13 -10.97
N LEU A 99 22.45 42.34 -10.90
CA LEU A 99 23.27 41.93 -9.77
C LEU A 99 23.32 43.04 -8.73
N SER A 100 22.90 42.71 -7.52
CA SER A 100 23.07 43.51 -6.31
C SER A 100 23.94 42.75 -5.30
N GLY A 101 24.48 43.44 -4.30
CA GLY A 101 25.40 42.86 -3.30
C GLY A 101 24.93 41.53 -2.67
N GLY A 102 25.87 40.77 -2.12
CA GLY A 102 25.63 39.41 -1.59
C GLY A 102 25.97 38.30 -2.60
N GLU A 103 25.51 37.09 -2.33
CA GLU A 103 25.60 35.94 -3.25
C GLU A 103 24.34 35.85 -4.11
N GLN A 104 24.50 35.78 -5.42
CA GLN A 104 23.41 35.77 -6.41
C GLN A 104 23.48 34.50 -7.26
N ASN A 105 22.35 33.79 -7.39
CA ASN A 105 22.24 32.59 -8.22
C ASN A 105 21.56 32.92 -9.54
N ILE A 106 22.12 32.41 -10.65
CA ILE A 106 21.54 32.52 -11.99
C ILE A 106 21.38 31.11 -12.54
N ASP A 107 20.14 30.63 -12.62
CA ASP A 107 19.84 29.31 -13.14
C ASP A 107 19.39 29.41 -14.61
N LEU A 108 20.11 28.70 -15.48
CA LEU A 108 19.78 28.49 -16.88
C LEU A 108 19.13 27.12 -17.01
N THR A 109 17.81 27.11 -17.22
CA THR A 109 16.96 25.91 -17.23
C THR A 109 16.14 25.78 -18.50
N ASN A 110 15.39 24.70 -18.66
CA ASN A 110 14.44 24.53 -19.77
C ASN A 110 13.44 25.69 -19.86
N ASP A 111 13.02 26.25 -18.71
CA ASP A 111 11.93 27.22 -18.61
C ASP A 111 12.32 28.61 -19.13
N ASN A 112 13.61 28.94 -19.12
CA ASN A 112 14.14 30.23 -19.57
C ASN A 112 15.08 30.11 -20.78
N ALA A 113 15.12 28.94 -21.42
CA ALA A 113 15.84 28.70 -22.65
C ALA A 113 15.00 29.06 -23.89
N LYS A 114 15.64 29.60 -24.91
CA LYS A 114 15.19 29.46 -26.29
C LYS A 114 15.51 28.06 -26.78
N VAL A 115 14.47 27.29 -27.08
CA VAL A 115 14.56 25.88 -27.49
C VAL A 115 14.40 25.77 -29.01
N GLU A 116 15.36 25.11 -29.66
CA GLU A 116 15.29 24.73 -31.07
C GLU A 116 15.22 23.21 -31.18
N GLU A 117 14.17 22.69 -31.82
CA GLU A 117 14.02 21.25 -32.06
C GLU A 117 14.84 20.85 -33.29
N THR A 118 15.68 19.82 -33.13
CA THR A 118 16.42 19.24 -34.26
C THR A 118 15.48 18.29 -34.98
N ALA A 119 15.25 18.50 -36.29
CA ALA A 119 14.26 17.74 -37.04
C ALA A 119 14.66 16.26 -37.21
N ALA A 120 14.14 15.39 -36.34
CA ALA A 120 13.82 13.96 -36.54
C ALA A 120 12.94 13.44 -35.37
N PRO A 121 12.10 12.40 -35.60
CA PRO A 121 10.65 12.49 -35.47
C PRO A 121 10.14 12.65 -34.03
N ALA A 122 9.26 13.63 -33.86
CA ALA A 122 8.33 13.72 -32.74
C ALA A 122 7.35 12.54 -32.78
N SER A 123 7.66 11.42 -32.11
CA SER A 123 6.68 10.34 -31.91
C SER A 123 6.86 9.50 -30.64
N SER A 124 7.88 9.70 -29.79
CA SER A 124 8.09 8.79 -28.65
C SER A 124 7.42 9.27 -27.34
N ALA A 125 7.45 10.55 -27.02
CA ALA A 125 7.02 11.01 -25.69
C ALA A 125 5.49 11.12 -25.52
N LYS A 126 4.76 11.60 -26.53
CA LYS A 126 3.28 11.69 -26.50
C LYS A 126 2.61 10.33 -26.79
N ALA A 127 3.32 9.42 -27.46
CA ALA A 127 2.84 8.07 -27.72
C ALA A 127 2.96 7.17 -26.47
N ALA A 128 4.05 7.25 -25.70
CA ALA A 128 4.24 6.42 -24.51
C ALA A 128 3.26 6.75 -23.35
N THR A 129 2.90 8.03 -23.14
CA THR A 129 1.89 8.43 -22.14
C THR A 129 0.47 8.08 -22.56
N ASN A 130 0.16 8.19 -23.86
CA ASN A 130 -1.12 7.73 -24.40
C ASN A 130 -1.24 6.19 -24.36
N ASP A 131 -0.13 5.46 -24.56
CA ASP A 131 -0.11 4.00 -24.60
C ASP A 131 -0.44 3.35 -23.24
N LEU A 132 0.19 3.80 -22.15
CA LEU A 132 -0.11 3.25 -20.81
C LEU A 132 -1.53 3.55 -20.33
N THR A 133 -2.06 4.73 -20.66
CA THR A 133 -3.45 5.10 -20.32
C THR A 133 -4.44 4.21 -21.06
N GLU A 134 -4.23 3.99 -22.36
CA GLU A 134 -5.07 3.10 -23.16
C GLU A 134 -4.91 1.63 -22.75
N HIS A 135 -3.68 1.20 -22.43
CA HIS A 135 -3.42 -0.10 -21.84
C HIS A 135 -4.18 -0.29 -20.53
N PHE A 136 -4.13 0.67 -19.62
CA PHE A 136 -4.87 0.58 -18.37
C PHE A 136 -6.38 0.48 -18.61
N LYS A 137 -6.96 1.35 -19.47
CA LYS A 137 -8.40 1.30 -19.79
C LYS A 137 -8.82 -0.04 -20.38
N ARG A 138 -8.01 -0.60 -21.29
CA ARG A 138 -8.29 -1.86 -21.98
C ARG A 138 -8.11 -3.08 -21.07
N LEU A 139 -7.07 -3.07 -20.23
CA LEU A 139 -6.62 -4.27 -19.50
C LEU A 139 -7.11 -4.31 -18.04
N LYS A 140 -7.58 -3.21 -17.44
CA LYS A 140 -8.05 -3.23 -16.05
C LYS A 140 -9.20 -4.23 -15.80
N ASN A 141 -10.04 -4.47 -16.80
CA ASN A 141 -11.15 -5.43 -16.74
C ASN A 141 -10.72 -6.88 -16.97
N THR A 142 -9.42 -7.14 -17.13
CA THR A 142 -8.87 -8.49 -17.13
C THR A 142 -8.40 -8.91 -15.75
N VAL A 143 -8.36 -7.98 -14.79
CA VAL A 143 -7.75 -8.15 -13.47
C VAL A 143 -8.82 -8.23 -12.38
N VAL A 144 -8.59 -9.09 -11.39
CA VAL A 144 -9.50 -9.32 -10.26
C VAL A 144 -8.74 -9.32 -8.93
N THR A 145 -9.45 -9.09 -7.83
CA THR A 145 -8.96 -9.45 -6.49
C THR A 145 -9.33 -10.90 -6.20
N VAL A 146 -8.35 -11.74 -5.89
CA VAL A 146 -8.55 -13.09 -5.38
C VAL A 146 -8.56 -13.01 -3.85
N ARG A 147 -9.55 -13.64 -3.21
CA ARG A 147 -9.70 -13.66 -1.75
C ARG A 147 -9.69 -15.09 -1.24
N SER A 148 -8.93 -15.32 -0.18
CA SER A 148 -8.83 -16.57 0.57
C SER A 148 -9.13 -16.31 2.05
N GLU A 149 -9.17 -17.36 2.87
CA GLU A 149 -9.45 -17.25 4.31
C GLU A 149 -8.41 -16.43 5.09
N SER A 150 -7.16 -16.43 4.63
CA SER A 150 -6.02 -15.84 5.33
C SER A 150 -5.51 -14.56 4.68
N GLY A 151 -6.05 -14.16 3.53
CA GLY A 151 -5.56 -12.99 2.82
C GLY A 151 -6.24 -12.74 1.48
N HIS A 152 -5.54 -11.98 0.66
CA HIS A 152 -5.99 -11.62 -0.68
C HIS A 152 -4.76 -11.37 -1.57
N GLY A 153 -5.01 -11.39 -2.87
CA GLY A 153 -4.04 -11.02 -3.89
C GLY A 153 -4.75 -10.57 -5.16
N THR A 154 -4.00 -10.45 -6.23
CA THR A 154 -4.51 -10.15 -7.56
C THR A 154 -4.51 -11.44 -8.39
N GLY A 155 -5.45 -11.55 -9.32
CA GLY A 155 -5.42 -12.54 -10.39
C GLY A 155 -5.90 -11.93 -11.70
N PHE A 156 -5.86 -12.69 -12.79
CA PHE A 156 -6.36 -12.22 -14.08
C PHE A 156 -6.99 -13.34 -14.90
N PHE A 157 -8.01 -12.98 -15.68
CA PHE A 157 -8.69 -13.90 -16.58
C PHE A 157 -7.77 -14.32 -17.74
N VAL A 158 -7.78 -15.61 -18.08
CA VAL A 158 -7.00 -16.16 -19.20
C VAL A 158 -7.85 -16.67 -20.35
N ASP A 159 -9.16 -16.82 -20.14
CA ASP A 159 -10.11 -17.16 -21.20
C ASP A 159 -11.51 -16.60 -20.92
N ALA A 160 -12.39 -16.73 -21.91
CA ALA A 160 -13.79 -16.31 -21.82
C ALA A 160 -14.67 -17.28 -21.01
N LYS A 161 -14.12 -18.40 -20.51
CA LYS A 161 -14.83 -19.38 -19.69
C LYS A 161 -14.69 -19.10 -18.20
N GLY A 162 -13.90 -18.10 -17.82
CA GLY A 162 -13.71 -17.70 -16.43
C GLY A 162 -12.55 -18.40 -15.75
N LEU A 163 -11.56 -18.87 -16.52
CA LEU A 163 -10.30 -19.31 -15.93
C LEU A 163 -9.46 -18.10 -15.53
N ILE A 164 -8.87 -18.20 -14.34
CA ILE A 164 -8.06 -17.14 -13.73
C ILE A 164 -6.73 -17.74 -13.30
N LEU A 165 -5.64 -17.05 -13.61
CA LEU A 165 -4.33 -17.32 -13.01
C LEU A 165 -4.06 -16.37 -11.84
N THR A 166 -3.39 -16.89 -10.83
CA THR A 166 -2.91 -16.18 -9.64
C THR A 166 -1.71 -16.93 -9.06
N ASN A 167 -1.05 -16.40 -8.03
CA ASN A 167 -0.04 -17.15 -7.31
C ASN A 167 -0.62 -18.25 -6.40
N GLN A 168 0.16 -19.30 -6.14
CA GLN A 168 -0.24 -20.37 -5.23
C GLN A 168 -0.32 -19.87 -3.79
N HIS A 169 0.60 -19.03 -3.34
CA HIS A 169 0.58 -18.52 -1.97
C HIS A 169 -0.65 -17.64 -1.67
N VAL A 170 -1.29 -17.04 -2.69
CA VAL A 170 -2.52 -16.26 -2.54
C VAL A 170 -3.70 -17.17 -2.17
N VAL A 171 -3.79 -18.35 -2.78
CA VAL A 171 -4.86 -19.32 -2.54
C VAL A 171 -4.54 -20.26 -1.38
N ALA A 172 -3.25 -20.52 -1.13
CA ALA A 172 -2.71 -21.41 -0.11
C ALA A 172 -3.50 -22.74 -0.03
N ASN A 173 -3.83 -23.20 1.17
CA ASN A 173 -4.69 -24.37 1.41
C ASN A 173 -6.12 -23.94 1.78
N SER A 174 -6.61 -22.83 1.22
CA SER A 174 -7.86 -22.24 1.66
C SER A 174 -9.08 -23.05 1.20
N GLU A 175 -10.02 -23.26 2.12
CA GLU A 175 -11.30 -23.90 1.86
C GLU A 175 -12.33 -22.92 1.26
N TYR A 176 -12.11 -21.61 1.47
CA TYR A 176 -12.90 -20.55 0.85
C TYR A 176 -12.06 -19.78 -0.17
N LEU A 177 -12.57 -19.72 -1.40
CA LEU A 177 -12.01 -18.90 -2.46
C LEU A 177 -13.13 -18.08 -3.11
N ALA A 178 -12.86 -16.79 -3.26
CA ALA A 178 -13.73 -15.88 -3.98
C ALA A 178 -12.93 -14.97 -4.90
N VAL A 179 -13.57 -14.53 -5.96
CA VAL A 179 -13.04 -13.55 -6.90
C VAL A 179 -13.95 -12.33 -6.84
N GLN A 180 -13.34 -11.18 -6.59
CA GLN A 180 -13.99 -9.90 -6.60
C GLN A 180 -13.50 -9.09 -7.79
N PHE A 181 -14.38 -8.89 -8.76
CA PHE A 181 -14.09 -8.16 -9.98
C PHE A 181 -14.08 -6.65 -9.72
N ASP A 182 -15.12 -6.18 -9.03
CA ASP A 182 -15.31 -4.79 -8.66
C ASP A 182 -15.97 -4.64 -7.27
N ARG A 183 -16.38 -3.41 -6.97
CA ARG A 183 -17.05 -3.00 -5.73
C ARG A 183 -18.37 -3.73 -5.44
N THR A 184 -18.99 -4.38 -6.42
CA THR A 184 -20.32 -4.99 -6.32
C THR A 184 -20.36 -6.46 -6.77
N HIS A 185 -19.42 -6.88 -7.62
CA HIS A 185 -19.38 -8.23 -8.18
C HIS A 185 -18.32 -9.07 -7.49
N LYS A 186 -18.74 -9.87 -6.51
CA LYS A 186 -17.94 -10.92 -5.89
C LYS A 186 -18.62 -12.27 -6.07
N VAL A 187 -17.87 -13.28 -6.49
CA VAL A 187 -18.39 -14.62 -6.79
C VAL A 187 -17.50 -15.69 -6.20
N VAL A 188 -18.06 -16.88 -6.00
CA VAL A 188 -17.29 -18.07 -5.59
C VAL A 188 -16.28 -18.42 -6.67
N ALA A 189 -15.05 -18.72 -6.25
CA ALA A 189 -14.01 -19.26 -7.11
C ALA A 189 -13.72 -20.71 -6.70
N LYS A 190 -13.42 -21.55 -7.69
CA LYS A 190 -13.02 -22.93 -7.47
C LYS A 190 -11.56 -23.12 -7.87
N LEU A 191 -10.76 -23.73 -7.01
CA LEU A 191 -9.41 -24.16 -7.36
C LEU A 191 -9.48 -25.33 -8.34
N ILE A 192 -8.86 -25.18 -9.50
CA ILE A 192 -8.74 -26.24 -10.52
C ILE A 192 -7.42 -26.99 -10.36
N ALA A 193 -6.32 -26.24 -10.21
CA ALA A 193 -4.99 -26.79 -9.99
C ALA A 193 -4.09 -25.76 -9.30
N ALA A 194 -3.07 -26.22 -8.60
CA ALA A 194 -2.02 -25.38 -8.03
C ALA A 194 -0.68 -26.11 -8.11
N ASP A 195 0.38 -25.33 -8.31
CA ASP A 195 1.77 -25.77 -8.24
C ASP A 195 2.51 -24.90 -7.19
N PRO A 196 2.71 -25.43 -5.98
CA PRO A 196 3.44 -24.72 -4.92
C PRO A 196 4.92 -24.49 -5.23
N GLN A 197 5.56 -25.31 -6.08
CA GLN A 197 6.98 -25.14 -6.43
C GLN A 197 7.18 -23.95 -7.36
N LYS A 198 6.21 -23.72 -8.26
CA LYS A 198 6.23 -22.61 -9.23
C LYS A 198 5.49 -21.38 -8.77
N ASP A 199 4.82 -21.46 -7.62
CA ASP A 199 3.95 -20.43 -7.07
C ASP A 199 2.84 -20.00 -8.05
N VAL A 200 2.16 -20.96 -8.68
CA VAL A 200 1.03 -20.69 -9.61
C VAL A 200 -0.21 -21.46 -9.20
N ALA A 201 -1.38 -20.84 -9.30
CA ALA A 201 -2.67 -21.49 -9.18
C ALA A 201 -3.63 -21.09 -10.32
N LEU A 202 -4.47 -22.06 -10.69
CA LEU A 202 -5.52 -21.93 -11.68
C LEU A 202 -6.89 -22.01 -11.00
N LEU A 203 -7.67 -20.96 -11.11
CA LEU A 203 -9.02 -20.86 -10.59
C LEU A 203 -10.05 -20.86 -11.72
N SER A 204 -11.30 -21.18 -11.37
CA SER A 204 -12.48 -21.04 -12.24
C SER A 204 -13.56 -20.25 -11.53
N VAL A 205 -14.24 -19.38 -12.28
CA VAL A 205 -15.42 -18.60 -11.83
C VAL A 205 -16.53 -18.63 -12.87
N ASN A 206 -17.72 -18.20 -12.47
CA ASN A 206 -18.84 -18.04 -13.39
C ASN A 206 -18.85 -16.65 -14.04
N MET A 207 -18.46 -16.58 -15.32
CA MET A 207 -18.40 -15.32 -16.07
C MET A 207 -19.76 -14.63 -16.22
N ALA A 208 -20.88 -15.36 -16.14
CA ALA A 208 -22.20 -14.75 -16.29
C ALA A 208 -22.53 -13.75 -15.17
N ALA A 209 -21.85 -13.87 -14.03
CA ALA A 209 -22.01 -12.99 -12.87
C ALA A 209 -21.05 -11.78 -12.89
N LEU A 210 -20.13 -11.70 -13.86
CA LEU A 210 -19.07 -10.70 -13.94
C LEU A 210 -19.18 -9.92 -15.27
N PRO A 211 -20.11 -8.96 -15.37
CA PRO A 211 -20.29 -8.19 -16.60
C PRO A 211 -19.03 -7.38 -16.92
N ASN A 212 -18.65 -7.33 -18.20
CA ASN A 212 -17.46 -6.63 -18.72
C ASN A 212 -16.10 -7.26 -18.39
N ALA A 213 -16.06 -8.39 -17.68
CA ALA A 213 -14.83 -9.15 -17.52
C ALA A 213 -14.35 -9.69 -18.87
N SER A 214 -13.05 -9.64 -19.11
CA SER A 214 -12.45 -10.10 -20.38
C SER A 214 -11.09 -10.77 -20.14
N PRO A 215 -10.66 -11.72 -20.99
CA PRO A 215 -9.36 -12.37 -20.84
C PRO A 215 -8.21 -11.42 -21.15
N ALA A 216 -7.13 -11.54 -20.39
CA ALA A 216 -5.88 -10.86 -20.67
C ALA A 216 -5.20 -11.49 -21.91
N PRO A 217 -4.62 -10.67 -22.82
CA PRO A 217 -3.76 -11.18 -23.87
C PRO A 217 -2.53 -11.85 -23.24
N LEU A 218 -2.32 -13.14 -23.48
CA LEU A 218 -1.15 -13.84 -22.96
C LEU A 218 -0.03 -13.85 -24.01
N TYR A 219 1.20 -13.60 -23.59
CA TYR A 219 2.34 -13.93 -24.43
C TYR A 219 2.43 -15.45 -24.55
N ARG A 220 2.41 -15.96 -25.78
CA ARG A 220 2.70 -17.38 -26.05
C ARG A 220 4.04 -17.46 -26.78
N PRO A 221 5.04 -18.17 -26.21
CA PRO A 221 6.32 -18.32 -26.88
C PRO A 221 6.14 -18.94 -28.26
N GLY A 222 6.56 -18.21 -29.30
CA GLY A 222 6.89 -18.80 -30.60
C GLY A 222 8.32 -19.36 -30.55
N ALA A 223 8.66 -20.26 -31.48
CA ALA A 223 10.00 -20.84 -31.55
C ALA A 223 11.08 -19.73 -31.61
N GLY A 224 11.85 -19.58 -30.50
CA GLY A 224 13.04 -18.74 -30.43
C GLY A 224 12.91 -17.31 -29.89
N ARG A 225 11.77 -16.89 -29.32
CA ARG A 225 11.63 -15.55 -28.70
C ARG A 225 11.36 -15.60 -27.20
N THR A 226 12.18 -14.90 -26.42
CA THR A 226 11.94 -14.67 -24.99
C THR A 226 10.77 -13.68 -24.80
N PRO A 227 9.94 -13.86 -23.76
CA PRO A 227 8.79 -12.98 -23.50
C PRO A 227 9.20 -11.55 -23.16
N VAL A 228 10.42 -11.37 -22.66
CA VAL A 228 10.98 -10.10 -22.22
C VAL A 228 12.51 -10.19 -22.19
N GLN A 229 13.19 -9.04 -22.24
CA GLN A 229 14.64 -8.89 -22.09
C GLN A 229 14.98 -7.87 -20.98
N GLU A 230 16.20 -7.94 -20.47
CA GLU A 230 16.73 -6.97 -19.51
C GLU A 230 16.72 -5.56 -20.12
N GLY A 231 16.29 -4.57 -19.32
CA GLY A 231 16.12 -3.18 -19.74
C GLY A 231 14.77 -2.85 -20.40
N GLU A 232 13.93 -3.85 -20.73
CA GLU A 232 12.61 -3.58 -21.31
C GLU A 232 11.63 -3.00 -20.26
N ARG A 233 10.84 -2.01 -20.68
CA ARG A 233 9.77 -1.43 -19.85
C ARG A 233 8.61 -2.42 -19.71
N VAL A 234 8.11 -2.53 -18.49
CA VAL A 234 6.99 -3.40 -18.11
C VAL A 234 6.03 -2.64 -17.20
N PHE A 235 4.80 -3.13 -17.12
CA PHE A 235 3.81 -2.58 -16.20
C PHE A 235 2.93 -3.69 -15.62
N THR A 236 2.36 -3.45 -14.46
CA THR A 236 1.40 -4.36 -13.83
C THR A 236 0.15 -3.60 -13.48
N ILE A 237 -0.98 -4.31 -13.54
CA ILE A 237 -2.24 -3.83 -13.00
C ILE A 237 -2.58 -4.69 -11.80
N GLY A 238 -2.55 -4.08 -10.62
CA GLY A 238 -2.89 -4.70 -9.35
C GLY A 238 -4.29 -4.33 -8.89
N SER A 239 -4.84 -5.11 -7.96
CA SER A 239 -6.11 -4.82 -7.29
C SER A 239 -5.92 -4.81 -5.77
N PRO A 240 -5.18 -3.81 -5.23
CA PRO A 240 -5.02 -3.64 -3.79
C PRO A 240 -6.39 -3.36 -3.15
N LEU A 241 -6.48 -3.55 -1.83
CA LEU A 241 -7.70 -3.57 -0.99
C LEU A 241 -8.81 -2.54 -1.29
N SER A 242 -8.54 -1.43 -1.98
CA SER A 242 -9.55 -0.46 -2.44
C SER A 242 -10.45 -0.94 -3.59
N LEU A 243 -10.14 -2.09 -4.22
CA LEU A 243 -10.81 -2.66 -5.42
C LEU A 243 -10.67 -1.80 -6.69
N ASP A 244 -10.20 -0.57 -6.53
CA ASP A 244 -9.78 0.33 -7.59
C ASP A 244 -8.42 -0.16 -8.11
N LYS A 245 -8.42 -0.61 -9.37
CA LYS A 245 -7.23 -1.17 -10.00
C LYS A 245 -6.14 -0.09 -10.08
N ILE A 246 -4.92 -0.44 -9.69
CA ILE A 246 -3.76 0.46 -9.79
C ILE A 246 -2.85 -0.03 -10.89
N ILE A 247 -2.21 0.91 -11.59
CA ILE A 247 -1.15 0.60 -12.54
C ILE A 247 0.20 1.02 -11.96
N THR A 248 1.18 0.13 -12.01
CA THR A 248 2.57 0.42 -11.65
C THR A 248 3.44 0.09 -12.85
N THR A 249 4.51 0.84 -13.07
CA THR A 249 5.47 0.62 -14.16
C THR A 249 6.87 0.39 -13.61
N GLY A 250 7.69 -0.32 -14.37
CA GLY A 250 9.11 -0.53 -14.08
C GLY A 250 9.86 -1.00 -15.32
N ILE A 251 11.05 -1.51 -15.09
CA ILE A 251 11.95 -2.12 -16.07
C ILE A 251 12.36 -3.50 -15.59
N VAL A 252 12.63 -4.39 -16.53
CA VAL A 252 13.22 -5.69 -16.22
C VAL A 252 14.68 -5.52 -15.87
N SER A 253 15.04 -5.87 -14.64
CA SER A 253 16.39 -5.78 -14.11
C SER A 253 17.21 -7.04 -14.43
N LYS A 254 16.57 -8.22 -14.40
CA LYS A 254 17.23 -9.50 -14.67
C LYS A 254 16.24 -10.55 -15.16
N VAL A 255 16.65 -11.39 -16.11
CA VAL A 255 15.84 -12.55 -16.56
C VAL A 255 16.51 -13.86 -16.18
N GLU A 256 15.79 -14.70 -15.46
CA GLU A 256 16.24 -16.03 -15.01
C GLU A 256 15.34 -17.14 -15.62
N PRO A 257 15.72 -18.43 -15.51
CA PRO A 257 14.96 -19.52 -16.13
C PRO A 257 13.47 -19.55 -15.73
N HIS A 258 13.16 -19.31 -14.46
CA HIS A 258 11.80 -19.41 -13.91
C HIS A 258 11.24 -18.07 -13.42
N THR A 259 12.09 -17.06 -13.31
CA THR A 259 11.81 -15.78 -12.64
C THR A 259 12.27 -14.60 -13.47
N VAL A 260 11.60 -13.47 -13.31
CA VAL A 260 12.04 -12.15 -13.78
C VAL A 260 12.18 -11.25 -12.57
N MET A 261 13.26 -10.49 -12.50
CA MET A 261 13.46 -9.46 -11.49
C MET A 261 13.19 -8.10 -12.11
N SER A 262 12.45 -7.23 -11.42
CA SER A 262 12.11 -5.88 -11.87
C SER A 262 12.14 -4.89 -10.72
N ASP A 263 12.37 -3.61 -11.02
CA ASP A 263 12.22 -2.50 -10.08
C ASP A 263 10.76 -2.07 -9.83
N ILE A 264 9.81 -2.77 -10.46
CA ILE A 264 8.39 -2.48 -10.29
C ILE A 264 7.99 -2.60 -8.81
N ASN A 265 7.27 -1.60 -8.30
CA ASN A 265 6.85 -1.60 -6.91
C ASN A 265 5.68 -2.60 -6.70
N ILE A 266 5.98 -3.76 -6.12
CA ILE A 266 5.00 -4.77 -5.73
C ILE A 266 4.73 -4.64 -4.23
N ASN A 267 3.55 -4.15 -3.89
CA ASN A 267 3.04 -4.11 -2.52
C ASN A 267 2.15 -5.32 -2.23
N PRO A 268 1.91 -5.67 -0.94
CA PRO A 268 0.88 -6.63 -0.57
C PRO A 268 -0.45 -6.32 -1.26
N GLY A 269 -1.08 -7.33 -1.84
CA GLY A 269 -2.30 -7.21 -2.65
C GLY A 269 -2.06 -7.25 -4.17
N ASN A 270 -0.86 -6.92 -4.66
CA ASN A 270 -0.51 -7.04 -6.08
C ASN A 270 0.01 -8.43 -6.48
N SER A 271 0.39 -9.29 -5.51
CA SER A 271 0.84 -10.66 -5.80
C SER A 271 -0.23 -11.46 -6.56
N GLY A 272 0.20 -12.21 -7.57
CA GLY A 272 -0.63 -13.02 -8.47
C GLY A 272 -1.15 -12.27 -9.69
N GLY A 273 -0.99 -10.95 -9.72
CA GLY A 273 -1.41 -10.10 -10.83
C GLY A 273 -0.55 -10.26 -12.09
N PRO A 274 -1.05 -9.80 -13.25
CA PRO A 274 -0.32 -9.89 -14.50
C PRO A 274 0.81 -8.84 -14.57
N LEU A 275 2.02 -9.28 -14.96
CA LEU A 275 3.04 -8.39 -15.52
C LEU A 275 2.86 -8.34 -17.04
N PHE A 276 2.71 -7.13 -17.59
CA PHE A 276 2.55 -6.87 -19.01
C PHE A 276 3.83 -6.31 -19.63
N ASN A 277 4.12 -6.74 -20.86
CA ASN A 277 5.08 -6.07 -21.73
C ASN A 277 4.48 -4.82 -22.39
N ALA A 278 5.28 -4.07 -23.15
CA ALA A 278 4.84 -2.89 -23.87
C ALA A 278 3.73 -3.15 -24.92
N ALA A 279 3.50 -4.40 -25.34
CA ALA A 279 2.38 -4.76 -26.23
C ALA A 279 1.07 -5.05 -25.47
N GLY A 280 1.08 -4.95 -24.13
CA GLY A 280 -0.06 -5.30 -23.28
C GLY A 280 -0.31 -6.80 -23.20
N GLN A 281 0.71 -7.63 -23.45
CA GLN A 281 0.64 -9.08 -23.28
C GLN A 281 1.22 -9.49 -21.93
N VAL A 282 0.56 -10.41 -21.24
CA VAL A 282 1.04 -10.96 -19.98
C VAL A 282 2.29 -11.81 -20.21
N ILE A 283 3.37 -11.45 -19.55
CA ILE A 283 4.68 -12.11 -19.58
C ILE A 283 5.06 -12.76 -18.24
N GLY A 284 4.30 -12.51 -17.18
CA GLY A 284 4.49 -13.16 -15.89
C GLY A 284 3.43 -12.82 -14.86
N LEU A 285 3.59 -13.38 -13.66
CA LEU A 285 2.77 -13.14 -12.49
C LEU A 285 3.61 -12.43 -11.43
N THR A 286 3.18 -11.27 -10.98
CA THR A 286 3.83 -10.49 -9.92
C THR A 286 3.89 -11.30 -8.63
N THR A 287 5.06 -11.49 -8.01
CA THR A 287 5.18 -12.13 -6.70
C THR A 287 5.92 -11.21 -5.73
N PHE A 288 5.49 -11.18 -4.48
CA PHE A 288 6.23 -10.44 -3.46
C PHE A 288 7.54 -11.18 -3.19
N GLY A 289 8.67 -10.47 -3.33
CA GLY A 289 10.01 -11.05 -3.41
C GLY A 289 10.27 -12.21 -2.45
N THR A 290 10.90 -13.26 -2.97
CA THR A 290 11.38 -14.38 -2.18
C THR A 290 12.27 -13.87 -1.04
N ARG A 291 12.05 -14.39 0.17
CA ARG A 291 12.97 -14.26 1.31
C ARG A 291 14.39 -14.61 0.84
N GLY A 292 15.29 -13.63 0.72
CA GLY A 292 16.72 -13.95 0.62
C GLY A 292 17.65 -12.88 0.07
N GLU A 293 17.40 -12.30 -1.11
CA GLU A 293 18.52 -11.71 -1.88
C GLU A 293 18.26 -10.33 -2.52
N GLY A 294 17.01 -9.85 -2.54
CA GLY A 294 16.69 -8.51 -3.03
C GLY A 294 16.78 -7.48 -1.92
N GLY A 295 17.72 -6.53 -2.03
CA GLY A 295 17.65 -5.28 -1.26
C GLY A 295 16.35 -4.50 -1.56
N PRO A 296 16.14 -3.34 -0.91
CA PRO A 296 14.96 -2.51 -1.18
C PRO A 296 14.84 -2.21 -2.69
N GLY A 297 13.68 -2.53 -3.29
CA GLY A 297 13.36 -2.15 -4.68
C GLY A 297 13.57 -3.22 -5.76
N VAL A 298 13.74 -4.50 -5.43
CA VAL A 298 13.69 -5.59 -6.43
C VAL A 298 12.52 -6.52 -6.15
N SER A 299 11.66 -6.67 -7.14
CA SER A 299 10.46 -7.50 -7.12
C SER A 299 10.64 -8.74 -7.98
N GLY A 300 10.14 -9.88 -7.50
CA GLY A 300 10.13 -11.14 -8.24
C GLY A 300 8.88 -11.29 -9.11
N ILE A 301 9.02 -11.94 -10.25
CA ILE A 301 7.91 -12.25 -11.16
C ILE A 301 8.06 -13.70 -11.60
N VAL A 302 7.00 -14.50 -11.45
CA VAL A 302 6.92 -15.85 -12.01
C VAL A 302 6.70 -15.74 -13.51
N ARG A 303 7.49 -16.42 -14.33
CA ARG A 303 7.37 -16.36 -15.78
C ARG A 303 6.06 -16.95 -16.30
N ILE A 304 5.48 -16.36 -17.36
CA ILE A 304 4.19 -16.82 -17.92
C ILE A 304 4.26 -18.27 -18.40
N GLU A 305 5.42 -18.74 -18.85
CA GLU A 305 5.62 -20.12 -19.30
C GLU A 305 5.33 -21.15 -18.20
N GLU A 306 5.67 -20.84 -16.95
CA GLU A 306 5.37 -21.71 -15.80
C GLU A 306 3.86 -21.86 -15.61
N ALA A 307 3.13 -20.76 -15.78
CA ALA A 307 1.69 -20.75 -15.62
C ALA A 307 0.94 -21.31 -16.84
N LEU A 308 1.48 -21.16 -18.05
CA LEU A 308 0.93 -21.76 -19.26
C LEU A 308 1.00 -23.29 -19.20
N ALA A 309 2.09 -23.86 -18.68
CA ALA A 309 2.21 -25.30 -18.48
C ALA A 309 1.09 -25.83 -17.58
N LEU A 310 0.84 -25.19 -16.43
CA LEU A 310 -0.25 -25.56 -15.52
C LEU A 310 -1.62 -25.40 -16.19
N LEU A 311 -1.83 -24.28 -16.89
CA LEU A 311 -3.07 -23.98 -17.59
C LEU A 311 -3.39 -25.06 -18.63
N ASP A 312 -2.45 -25.34 -19.54
CA ASP A 312 -2.67 -26.24 -20.67
C ASP A 312 -2.88 -27.69 -20.23
N GLN A 313 -2.17 -28.16 -19.20
CA GLN A 313 -2.39 -29.48 -18.59
C GLN A 313 -3.80 -29.64 -17.99
N ASN A 314 -4.41 -28.53 -17.52
CA ASN A 314 -5.67 -28.57 -16.77
C ASN A 314 -6.88 -28.03 -17.55
N ARG A 315 -6.71 -27.58 -18.81
CA ARG A 315 -7.83 -27.07 -19.64
C ARG A 315 -8.98 -28.05 -19.79
N ALA A 316 -8.70 -29.35 -19.86
CA ALA A 316 -9.74 -30.37 -20.01
C ALA A 316 -10.58 -30.49 -18.73
N SER A 317 -9.93 -30.60 -17.57
CA SER A 317 -10.57 -30.63 -16.24
C SER A 317 -11.37 -29.36 -15.96
N ALA A 318 -10.92 -28.24 -16.52
CA ALA A 318 -11.58 -26.94 -16.43
C ALA A 318 -12.88 -26.80 -17.26
N LYS A 319 -13.23 -27.77 -18.12
CA LYS A 319 -14.50 -27.80 -18.88
C LYS A 319 -15.72 -28.24 -18.06
N GLY A 320 -15.53 -28.58 -16.78
CA GLY A 320 -16.63 -28.97 -15.89
C GLY A 320 -17.65 -27.84 -15.67
N THR A 321 -18.73 -28.15 -14.96
CA THR A 321 -19.73 -27.15 -14.58
C THR A 321 -19.07 -25.99 -13.83
N PRO A 322 -19.27 -24.73 -14.26
CA PRO A 322 -18.71 -23.58 -13.56
C PRO A 322 -19.25 -23.50 -12.13
N PRO A 323 -18.53 -22.85 -11.20
CA PRO A 323 -19.06 -22.64 -9.85
C PRO A 323 -20.37 -21.83 -9.88
N PRO A 324 -21.13 -21.82 -8.76
CA PRO A 324 -22.34 -21.01 -8.66
C PRO A 324 -22.08 -19.54 -9.01
N GLY A 325 -22.96 -18.95 -9.82
CA GLY A 325 -22.90 -17.54 -10.22
C GLY A 325 -23.60 -16.58 -9.25
N ALA A 326 -23.99 -17.05 -8.06
CA ALA A 326 -24.61 -16.19 -7.05
C ALA A 326 -23.58 -15.17 -6.53
N LEU A 327 -23.98 -13.90 -6.46
CA LEU A 327 -23.14 -12.86 -5.89
C LEU A 327 -23.00 -13.04 -4.37
N LEU A 328 -21.77 -12.95 -3.90
CA LEU A 328 -21.42 -12.96 -2.48
C LEU A 328 -21.52 -11.55 -1.90
N PRO A 329 -21.84 -11.40 -0.60
CA PRO A 329 -21.89 -10.09 0.07
C PRO A 329 -20.56 -9.35 -0.02
N VAL A 330 -20.54 -8.05 -0.31
CA VAL A 330 -19.33 -7.21 -0.40
C VAL A 330 -19.28 -6.21 0.76
N GLU A 331 -18.09 -5.66 1.03
CA GLU A 331 -17.95 -4.56 2.01
C GLU A 331 -18.77 -3.34 1.55
N PRO A 332 -19.48 -2.65 2.47
CA PRO A 332 -20.22 -1.45 2.11
C PRO A 332 -19.33 -0.36 1.53
N LEU A 333 -19.80 0.28 0.45
CA LEU A 333 -19.06 1.34 -0.24
C LEU A 333 -19.03 2.65 0.54
N THR A 334 -20.05 2.87 1.37
CA THR A 334 -20.10 4.00 2.28
C THR A 334 -19.23 3.70 3.49
N PRO A 335 -18.21 4.52 3.79
CA PRO A 335 -17.47 4.36 5.03
C PRO A 335 -18.35 4.70 6.23
N TYR A 336 -17.98 4.18 7.39
CA TYR A 336 -18.59 4.54 8.65
C TYR A 336 -18.30 6.03 8.96
N PRO A 337 -19.32 6.82 9.34
CA PRO A 337 -19.14 8.26 9.57
C PRO A 337 -18.28 8.54 10.81
N ILE A 338 -17.26 9.38 10.66
CA ILE A 338 -16.35 9.78 11.75
C ILE A 338 -17.11 10.38 12.94
N GLU A 339 -18.15 11.18 12.70
CA GLU A 339 -18.93 11.77 13.80
C GLU A 339 -19.62 10.71 14.66
N GLY A 340 -20.08 9.60 14.04
CA GLY A 340 -20.62 8.46 14.79
C GLY A 340 -19.58 7.77 15.67
N LEU A 341 -18.31 7.72 15.22
CA LEU A 341 -17.21 7.18 16.02
C LEU A 341 -16.88 8.09 17.21
N LYS A 342 -16.85 9.41 16.98
CA LYS A 342 -16.61 10.42 18.02
C LYS A 342 -17.73 10.42 19.07
N GLU A 343 -18.98 10.27 18.66
CA GLU A 343 -20.12 10.15 19.58
C GLU A 343 -19.97 8.94 20.51
N ALA A 344 -19.56 7.79 19.97
CA ALA A 344 -19.33 6.58 20.77
C ALA A 344 -18.21 6.73 21.82
N LEU A 345 -17.16 7.53 21.52
CA LEU A 345 -16.13 7.87 22.52
C LEU A 345 -16.67 8.73 23.66
N ARG A 346 -17.61 9.65 23.38
CA ARG A 346 -18.15 10.61 24.36
C ARG A 346 -19.14 9.97 25.33
N ALA A 347 -19.67 8.78 25.02
CA ALA A 347 -20.59 8.07 25.90
C ALA A 347 -19.92 7.72 27.24
N GLU A 348 -20.51 8.20 28.36
CA GLU A 348 -19.92 8.14 29.71
C GLU A 348 -19.71 6.72 30.26
N LYS A 349 -20.52 5.74 29.83
CA LYS A 349 -20.43 4.34 30.26
C LYS A 349 -20.39 3.41 29.05
N TYR A 350 -19.20 2.89 28.76
CA TYR A 350 -19.04 1.84 27.76
C TYR A 350 -19.07 0.47 28.42
N ASP A 351 -20.06 -0.33 28.05
CA ASP A 351 -20.23 -1.69 28.51
C ASP A 351 -19.71 -2.64 27.42
N SER A 352 -18.49 -3.16 27.57
CA SER A 352 -17.91 -4.11 26.61
C SER A 352 -18.43 -5.54 26.79
N ARG A 353 -19.13 -5.85 27.89
CA ARG A 353 -19.60 -7.20 28.21
C ARG A 353 -20.46 -7.84 27.10
N PRO A 354 -21.35 -7.13 26.39
CA PRO A 354 -22.13 -7.71 25.29
C PRO A 354 -21.27 -8.21 24.12
N TYR A 355 -20.05 -7.69 23.97
CA TYR A 355 -19.17 -8.02 22.85
C TYR A 355 -18.27 -9.23 23.13
N TYR A 356 -18.17 -9.69 24.38
CA TYR A 356 -17.31 -10.82 24.75
C TYR A 356 -18.08 -11.88 25.53
N PHE A 357 -18.14 -13.09 24.97
CA PHE A 357 -18.81 -14.20 25.63
C PHE A 357 -18.19 -15.55 25.24
N ALA A 358 -18.65 -16.61 25.90
CA ALA A 358 -18.13 -17.96 25.71
C ALA A 358 -19.20 -18.90 25.14
N ALA A 359 -18.77 -19.86 24.33
CA ALA A 359 -19.61 -20.96 23.88
C ALA A 359 -18.77 -22.25 23.82
N GLY A 360 -19.14 -23.26 24.61
CA GLY A 360 -18.38 -24.50 24.71
C GLY A 360 -16.88 -24.26 24.98
N ASP A 361 -16.04 -24.78 24.09
CA ASP A 361 -14.58 -24.65 24.14
C ASP A 361 -14.03 -23.36 23.48
N PHE A 362 -14.89 -22.40 23.14
CA PHE A 362 -14.51 -21.17 22.44
C PHE A 362 -14.80 -19.89 23.25
N ASN A 363 -13.94 -18.90 23.08
CA ASN A 363 -14.20 -17.50 23.40
C ASN A 363 -14.62 -16.77 22.11
N ILE A 364 -15.63 -15.93 22.21
CA ILE A 364 -16.21 -15.18 21.10
C ILE A 364 -16.02 -13.70 21.41
N ALA A 365 -15.54 -12.95 20.43
CA ALA A 365 -15.48 -11.50 20.46
C ALA A 365 -16.20 -10.92 19.25
N LEU A 366 -17.04 -9.92 19.49
CA LEU A 366 -17.71 -9.14 18.47
C LEU A 366 -16.92 -7.85 18.26
N SER A 367 -16.89 -7.35 17.03
CA SER A 367 -16.23 -6.11 16.66
C SER A 367 -17.13 -5.28 15.78
N THR A 368 -17.23 -4.00 16.15
CA THR A 368 -18.00 -2.97 15.47
C THR A 368 -17.11 -1.73 15.33
N PRO A 369 -17.32 -0.86 14.33
CA PRO A 369 -16.47 0.30 14.13
C PRO A 369 -16.36 1.21 15.37
N PRO A 370 -17.44 1.51 16.10
CA PRO A 370 -17.36 2.26 17.37
C PRO A 370 -16.50 1.59 18.45
N LEU A 371 -16.65 0.27 18.65
CA LEU A 371 -15.86 -0.51 19.61
C LEU A 371 -14.38 -0.48 19.24
N ASP A 372 -14.05 -0.80 17.99
CA ASP A 372 -12.67 -0.86 17.52
C ASP A 372 -11.97 0.49 17.65
N TYR A 373 -12.67 1.57 17.25
CA TYR A 373 -12.15 2.93 17.37
C TYR A 373 -11.89 3.31 18.83
N ARG A 374 -12.81 2.95 19.73
CA ARG A 374 -12.66 3.21 21.15
C ARG A 374 -11.48 2.46 21.77
N GLU A 375 -11.31 1.18 21.45
CA GLU A 375 -10.16 0.41 21.95
C GLU A 375 -8.82 0.96 21.47
N GLN A 376 -8.75 1.40 20.21
CA GLN A 376 -7.52 1.99 19.65
C GLN A 376 -7.18 3.28 20.39
N GLU A 377 -8.17 4.14 20.64
CA GLU A 377 -7.97 5.39 21.35
C GLU A 377 -7.63 5.19 22.83
N GLU A 378 -8.26 4.24 23.52
CA GLU A 378 -7.89 3.89 24.90
C GLU A 378 -6.44 3.38 24.99
N LYS A 379 -6.01 2.54 24.02
CA LYS A 379 -4.62 2.07 23.90
C LYS A 379 -3.65 3.23 23.62
N ARG A 380 -4.01 4.17 22.73
CA ARG A 380 -3.22 5.37 22.44
C ARG A 380 -3.06 6.23 23.68
N LEU A 381 -4.16 6.55 24.37
CA LEU A 381 -4.15 7.33 25.60
C LEU A 381 -3.35 6.65 26.71
N GLN A 382 -3.42 5.31 26.82
CA GLN A 382 -2.59 4.56 27.76
C GLN A 382 -1.10 4.65 27.40
N ALA A 383 -0.75 4.44 26.13
CA ALA A 383 0.62 4.54 25.65
C ALA A 383 1.21 5.95 25.88
N GLU A 384 0.42 7.00 25.66
CA GLU A 384 0.80 8.38 25.97
C GLU A 384 0.99 8.62 27.47
N ARG A 385 0.10 8.11 28.31
CA ARG A 385 0.25 8.19 29.77
C ARG A 385 1.52 7.47 30.24
N GLU A 386 1.84 6.32 29.67
CA GLU A 386 3.07 5.59 29.96
C GLU A 386 4.32 6.31 29.44
N HIS A 387 4.28 6.86 28.22
CA HIS A 387 5.36 7.67 27.66
C HIS A 387 5.63 8.92 28.51
N LYS A 388 4.57 9.65 28.89
CA LYS A 388 4.66 10.79 29.82
C LYS A 388 5.22 10.36 31.19
N LYS A 389 4.81 9.20 31.73
CA LYS A 389 5.40 8.65 32.97
C LYS A 389 6.89 8.31 32.83
N ARG A 390 7.33 7.76 31.70
CA ARG A 390 8.74 7.45 31.40
C ARG A 390 9.57 8.73 31.27
N ASN A 391 9.07 9.72 30.55
CA ASN A 391 9.80 10.97 30.30
C ASN A 391 9.79 11.90 31.53
N LYS A 392 8.75 11.83 32.38
CA LYS A 392 8.74 12.51 33.68
C LYS A 392 9.80 11.98 34.65
N LYS A 393 10.31 10.76 34.46
CA LYS A 393 11.50 10.24 35.17
C LYS A 393 12.83 10.70 34.55
N GLN A 394 12.84 11.21 33.33
CA GLN A 394 14.02 11.80 32.68
C GLN A 394 14.13 13.32 32.89
N GLN A 395 13.03 14.01 33.23
CA GLN A 395 13.01 15.45 33.53
C GLN A 395 13.63 15.87 34.88
N THR A 396 14.41 15.00 35.54
CA THR A 396 15.38 15.41 36.58
C THR A 396 16.79 15.67 36.03
N ALA A 397 17.02 15.51 34.72
CA ALA A 397 18.21 16.01 34.05
C ALA A 397 17.76 16.92 32.89
N GLY A 398 18.10 18.20 32.98
CA GLY A 398 17.59 19.22 32.08
C GLY A 398 18.00 19.00 30.64
N GLU A 399 17.01 18.96 29.75
CA GLU A 399 17.16 19.33 28.34
C GLU A 399 15.79 19.77 27.82
N ASN A 400 15.71 21.04 27.41
CA ASN A 400 14.61 21.58 26.62
C ASN A 400 14.76 21.01 25.20
N THR A 401 13.94 20.03 24.83
CA THR A 401 13.69 19.72 23.43
C THR A 401 12.38 20.38 23.01
N GLY A 402 12.49 21.19 21.96
CA GLY A 402 11.40 22.00 21.43
C GLY A 402 10.22 21.16 20.94
N ASP A 403 9.06 21.69 21.27
CA ASP A 403 7.80 21.71 20.52
C ASP A 403 7.73 20.78 19.29
N SER A 404 7.12 19.61 19.48
CA SER A 404 6.45 18.85 18.42
C SER A 404 5.27 18.05 18.99
N ASP A 405 4.46 18.69 19.84
CA ASP A 405 3.24 18.10 20.42
C ASP A 405 1.95 18.56 19.69
N ALA A 406 2.05 18.88 18.40
CA ALA A 406 0.88 19.01 17.55
C ALA A 406 0.49 17.63 17.00
N PRO A 407 -0.74 17.14 17.22
CA PRO A 407 -1.26 15.96 16.55
C PRO A 407 -1.12 16.17 15.06
N LYS A 408 -0.42 15.26 14.41
CA LYS A 408 -0.22 15.27 12.98
C LYS A 408 -1.55 14.79 12.38
N ASP A 409 -2.42 15.73 12.00
CA ASP A 409 -3.79 15.53 11.48
C ASP A 409 -3.90 14.58 10.25
N TRP A 410 -2.78 14.12 9.68
CA TRP A 410 -2.78 13.20 8.54
C TRP A 410 -3.38 11.83 8.84
N GLU A 411 -3.40 11.37 10.10
CA GLU A 411 -4.06 10.10 10.49
C GLU A 411 -5.59 10.21 10.46
N GLN A 412 -6.15 11.43 10.61
CA GLN A 412 -7.59 11.68 10.46
C GLN A 412 -8.01 11.78 8.97
N GLU A 413 -7.06 12.01 8.07
CA GLU A 413 -7.29 12.17 6.62
C GLU A 413 -7.02 10.90 5.79
N ALA A 414 -6.34 9.88 6.36
CA ALA A 414 -5.81 8.75 5.58
C ALA A 414 -6.63 7.43 5.63
N GLY A 415 -7.70 7.33 6.42
CA GLY A 415 -8.43 6.06 6.60
C GLY A 415 -9.94 6.16 6.43
N ALA A 416 -10.49 5.52 5.38
CA ALA A 416 -11.90 5.16 5.39
C ALA A 416 -12.14 4.08 6.46
N HIS A 417 -13.00 4.34 7.44
CA HIS A 417 -13.42 3.31 8.41
C HIS A 417 -14.46 2.40 7.75
N PRO A 418 -14.18 1.12 7.48
CA PRO A 418 -15.17 0.25 6.85
C PRO A 418 -16.35 0.02 7.80
N ALA A 419 -17.57 0.13 7.28
CA ALA A 419 -18.78 -0.19 8.04
C ALA A 419 -19.01 -1.71 8.01
N ILE A 420 -18.25 -2.46 8.80
CA ILE A 420 -18.31 -3.91 8.86
C ILE A 420 -18.56 -4.42 10.29
N PHE A 421 -19.22 -5.56 10.41
CA PHE A 421 -19.39 -6.28 11.67
C PHE A 421 -18.52 -7.54 11.64
N ALA A 422 -17.66 -7.75 12.63
CA ALA A 422 -16.79 -8.91 12.68
C ALA A 422 -17.06 -9.79 13.90
N ILE A 423 -16.94 -11.10 13.73
CA ILE A 423 -16.99 -12.10 14.78
C ILE A 423 -15.66 -12.84 14.80
N TYR A 424 -15.00 -12.83 15.95
CA TYR A 424 -13.79 -13.57 16.22
C TYR A 424 -14.10 -14.75 17.13
N VAL A 425 -13.63 -15.94 16.76
CA VAL A 425 -13.81 -17.16 17.55
C VAL A 425 -12.45 -17.78 17.86
N MET A 426 -12.09 -17.77 19.13
CA MET A 426 -10.80 -18.25 19.62
C MET A 426 -10.98 -19.51 20.47
N PRO A 427 -10.31 -20.62 20.14
CA PRO A 427 -10.27 -21.80 21.01
C PRO A 427 -9.69 -21.47 22.39
N LYS A 428 -10.32 -21.99 23.45
CA LYS A 428 -9.84 -21.84 24.82
C LYS A 428 -8.59 -22.69 25.06
N ALA A 429 -7.61 -22.11 25.73
CA ALA A 429 -6.52 -22.87 26.33
C ALA A 429 -6.93 -23.35 27.73
N LYS A 430 -6.64 -24.61 28.07
CA LYS A 430 -6.72 -25.09 29.47
C LYS A 430 -5.53 -25.97 29.80
N GLU A 431 -5.31 -26.16 31.09
CA GLU A 431 -4.29 -27.08 31.58
C GLU A 431 -4.59 -28.52 31.14
N GLY A 432 -3.55 -29.21 30.66
CA GLY A 432 -3.64 -30.62 30.32
C GLY A 432 -3.77 -31.52 31.55
N LEU A 433 -4.53 -32.61 31.47
CA LEU A 433 -4.75 -33.54 32.59
C LEU A 433 -3.44 -34.04 33.23
N GLY A 434 -2.42 -34.38 32.44
CA GLY A 434 -1.11 -34.78 32.96
C GLY A 434 -0.34 -33.67 33.67
N SER A 435 -0.54 -32.40 33.27
CA SER A 435 0.02 -31.25 33.99
C SER A 435 -0.69 -31.06 35.33
N ALA A 436 -2.02 -31.10 35.32
CA ALA A 436 -2.80 -30.98 36.54
C ALA A 436 -2.44 -32.08 37.55
N PHE A 437 -2.34 -33.33 37.11
CA PHE A 437 -1.90 -34.46 37.94
C PHE A 437 -0.48 -34.27 38.45
N GLY A 438 0.49 -33.92 37.58
CA GLY A 438 1.88 -33.71 37.98
C GLY A 438 2.06 -32.59 39.01
N ARG A 439 1.28 -31.50 38.90
CA ARG A 439 1.30 -30.41 39.90
C ARG A 439 0.71 -30.81 41.25
N SER A 440 -0.19 -31.79 41.30
CA SER A 440 -0.65 -32.36 42.58
C SER A 440 0.48 -33.02 43.37
N PHE A 441 1.57 -33.42 42.72
CA PHE A 441 2.78 -33.98 43.35
C PHE A 441 3.95 -32.99 43.42
N SER A 442 3.88 -31.85 42.72
CA SER A 442 4.94 -30.84 42.69
C SER A 442 4.34 -29.43 42.54
N LEU A 443 4.11 -28.76 43.67
CA LEU A 443 3.45 -27.45 43.77
C LEU A 443 4.23 -26.30 43.08
N ASN A 444 5.51 -26.50 42.74
CA ASN A 444 6.35 -25.50 42.08
C ASN A 444 6.41 -25.63 40.55
N SER A 445 5.71 -26.62 39.98
CA SER A 445 5.72 -26.85 38.54
C SER A 445 4.72 -25.94 37.80
N ALA A 446 5.16 -25.31 36.70
CA ALA A 446 4.30 -24.44 35.88
C ALA A 446 3.15 -25.23 35.21
N ALA A 447 1.97 -24.61 35.11
CA ALA A 447 0.81 -25.20 34.43
C ALA A 447 1.07 -25.26 32.91
N LYS A 448 1.04 -26.47 32.33
CA LYS A 448 1.14 -26.64 30.88
C LYS A 448 -0.24 -26.53 30.24
N LEU A 449 -0.46 -25.41 29.53
CA LEU A 449 -1.71 -25.16 28.81
C LEU A 449 -1.62 -25.71 27.38
N LYS A 450 -2.75 -26.17 26.87
CA LYS A 450 -2.96 -26.55 25.46
C LYS A 450 -4.32 -26.04 24.98
N PHE A 451 -4.43 -25.79 23.69
CA PHE A 451 -5.72 -25.50 23.08
C PHE A 451 -6.63 -26.71 23.17
N LYS A 452 -7.91 -26.46 23.43
CA LYS A 452 -8.89 -27.54 23.60
C LYS A 452 -9.25 -28.21 22.29
N THR A 453 -9.29 -27.46 21.19
CA THR A 453 -9.74 -27.87 19.85
C THR A 453 -9.25 -26.85 18.82
N ASP A 454 -9.49 -27.11 17.54
CA ASP A 454 -9.31 -26.13 16.48
C ASP A 454 -10.65 -25.65 15.97
N PHE A 455 -10.74 -24.35 15.67
CA PHE A 455 -11.86 -23.80 14.90
C PHE A 455 -11.82 -24.36 13.47
N GLN A 456 -12.96 -24.81 12.96
CA GLN A 456 -13.10 -25.24 11.56
C GLN A 456 -13.88 -24.24 10.73
N ALA A 457 -15.09 -23.89 11.16
CA ALA A 457 -15.98 -22.97 10.47
C ALA A 457 -17.02 -22.40 11.43
N MET A 458 -17.75 -21.36 11.00
CA MET A 458 -18.96 -20.95 11.69
C MET A 458 -20.04 -20.46 10.75
N LYS A 459 -21.28 -20.46 11.23
CA LYS A 459 -22.45 -19.94 10.53
C LYS A 459 -23.25 -19.02 11.44
N LEU A 460 -23.61 -17.86 10.93
CA LEU A 460 -24.48 -16.91 11.60
C LEU A 460 -25.88 -17.03 11.02
N PHE A 461 -26.90 -16.98 11.88
CA PHE A 461 -28.30 -17.01 11.47
C PHE A 461 -29.08 -15.84 12.05
N CYS A 462 -29.96 -15.29 11.22
CA CYS A 462 -31.02 -14.36 11.59
C CYS A 462 -32.35 -15.10 11.45
N GLY A 463 -32.95 -15.48 12.58
CA GLY A 463 -34.02 -16.48 12.62
C GLY A 463 -33.55 -17.82 12.07
N ASN A 464 -34.22 -18.33 11.03
CA ASN A 464 -33.85 -19.57 10.35
C ASN A 464 -32.99 -19.35 9.10
N LYS A 465 -32.70 -18.10 8.73
CA LYS A 465 -31.94 -17.77 7.52
C LYS A 465 -30.46 -17.63 7.85
N GLU A 466 -29.63 -18.40 7.14
CA GLU A 466 -28.16 -18.24 7.21
C GLU A 466 -27.78 -16.86 6.63
N VAL A 467 -26.97 -16.12 7.37
CA VAL A 467 -26.38 -14.86 6.96
C VAL A 467 -25.01 -15.16 6.37
N LEU A 468 -24.85 -14.92 5.08
CA LEU A 468 -23.57 -15.15 4.41
C LEU A 468 -22.54 -14.09 4.84
N PRO A 469 -21.31 -14.49 5.20
CA PRO A 469 -20.25 -13.54 5.51
C PRO A 469 -19.74 -12.85 4.23
N ILE A 470 -19.29 -11.60 4.41
CA ILE A 470 -18.46 -10.89 3.44
C ILE A 470 -17.10 -11.61 3.33
N HIS A 471 -16.47 -11.90 4.46
CA HIS A 471 -15.20 -12.62 4.51
C HIS A 471 -15.25 -13.69 5.59
N PRO A 472 -15.44 -14.98 5.23
CA PRO A 472 -15.16 -16.08 6.14
C PRO A 472 -13.65 -16.33 6.18
N GLY A 473 -13.12 -16.64 7.36
CA GLY A 473 -11.69 -16.81 7.54
C GLY A 473 -11.33 -17.69 8.72
N LYS A 474 -10.23 -18.41 8.55
CA LYS A 474 -9.59 -19.26 9.55
C LYS A 474 -8.09 -18.98 9.51
N VAL A 475 -7.54 -18.51 10.62
CA VAL A 475 -6.15 -18.03 10.68
C VAL A 475 -5.36 -18.84 11.71
N PRO A 476 -4.17 -19.36 11.37
CA PRO A 476 -3.32 -20.05 12.34
C PRO A 476 -2.84 -19.07 13.42
N VAL A 477 -2.82 -19.53 14.66
CA VAL A 477 -2.32 -18.79 15.82
C VAL A 477 -1.39 -19.69 16.59
N THR A 478 -0.15 -19.26 16.75
CA THR A 478 0.85 -19.91 17.60
C THR A 478 1.05 -19.09 18.87
N VAL A 479 0.92 -19.74 20.03
CA VAL A 479 1.15 -19.10 21.33
C VAL A 479 2.35 -19.77 21.98
N SER A 480 3.41 -18.99 22.18
CA SER A 480 4.61 -19.41 22.91
C SER A 480 4.79 -18.50 24.12
N ILE A 481 4.40 -18.99 25.29
CA ILE A 481 4.48 -18.30 26.58
C ILE A 481 5.21 -19.20 27.56
N GLN A 482 6.27 -18.68 28.17
CA GLN A 482 7.00 -19.38 29.23
C GLN A 482 7.27 -18.43 30.40
N ASN A 483 6.58 -18.66 31.52
CA ASN A 483 6.87 -18.00 32.79
C ASN A 483 6.76 -19.01 33.95
N ARG A 484 6.99 -18.54 35.19
CA ARG A 484 6.99 -19.40 36.39
C ARG A 484 5.63 -20.08 36.66
N LEU A 485 4.52 -19.48 36.21
CA LEU A 485 3.17 -19.96 36.50
C LEU A 485 2.60 -20.81 35.36
N VAL A 486 2.92 -20.45 34.11
CA VAL A 486 2.30 -21.00 32.90
C VAL A 486 3.36 -21.28 31.84
N LYS A 487 3.24 -22.45 31.21
CA LYS A 487 3.94 -22.80 29.98
C LYS A 487 2.92 -23.16 28.90
N MET A 488 3.02 -22.53 27.74
CA MET A 488 2.23 -22.85 26.57
C MET A 488 3.11 -22.73 25.34
N ASP A 489 3.14 -23.80 24.55
CA ASP A 489 3.79 -23.83 23.25
C ASP A 489 2.90 -24.71 22.38
N ASP A 490 1.94 -24.06 21.73
CA ASP A 490 0.87 -24.73 21.01
C ASP A 490 0.36 -23.85 19.87
N SER A 491 -0.20 -24.48 18.85
CA SER A 491 -0.79 -23.79 17.70
C SER A 491 -2.23 -24.25 17.50
N THR A 492 -3.08 -23.34 17.05
CA THR A 492 -4.48 -23.62 16.72
C THR A 492 -4.93 -22.75 15.55
N TYR A 493 -6.18 -22.89 15.15
CA TYR A 493 -6.83 -21.97 14.23
C TYR A 493 -7.90 -21.16 14.95
N LYS A 494 -7.94 -19.84 14.68
CA LYS A 494 -9.03 -18.96 15.09
C LYS A 494 -9.94 -18.62 13.91
N GLY A 495 -11.22 -18.42 14.18
CA GLY A 495 -12.18 -17.91 13.20
C GLY A 495 -12.19 -16.40 13.17
N ILE A 496 -12.26 -15.82 11.97
CA ILE A 496 -12.50 -14.39 11.72
C ILE A 496 -13.53 -14.30 10.62
N TYR A 497 -14.77 -13.92 10.93
CA TYR A 497 -15.79 -13.72 9.90
C TYR A 497 -16.29 -12.29 9.92
N VAL A 498 -16.34 -11.68 8.74
CA VAL A 498 -16.80 -10.31 8.52
C VAL A 498 -18.16 -10.35 7.84
N TYR A 499 -19.07 -9.50 8.27
CA TYR A 499 -20.46 -9.43 7.89
C TYR A 499 -20.88 -7.98 7.61
N SER A 500 -22.02 -7.81 6.95
CA SER A 500 -22.61 -6.47 6.74
C SER A 500 -23.18 -5.91 8.04
N PRO A 501 -23.30 -4.58 8.16
CA PRO A 501 -23.88 -3.89 9.32
C PRO A 501 -25.21 -4.46 9.82
N ASP A 502 -26.08 -4.87 8.90
CA ASP A 502 -27.44 -5.30 9.24
C ASP A 502 -27.59 -6.81 9.46
N SER A 503 -26.47 -7.53 9.52
CA SER A 503 -26.42 -8.98 9.73
C SER A 503 -26.94 -9.43 11.10
N VAL A 504 -26.95 -8.52 12.07
CA VAL A 504 -27.49 -8.72 13.42
C VAL A 504 -28.46 -7.59 13.69
N ASN A 505 -29.75 -7.90 13.79
CA ASN A 505 -30.79 -6.89 14.03
C ASN A 505 -31.92 -7.45 14.92
N PRO A 506 -32.69 -6.60 15.59
CA PRO A 506 -33.80 -7.02 16.46
C PRO A 506 -34.91 -7.77 15.73
N ASP A 507 -35.12 -7.49 14.43
CA ASP A 507 -36.18 -8.11 13.61
C ASP A 507 -35.90 -9.59 13.31
N CYS A 508 -34.68 -10.08 13.55
CA CYS A 508 -34.33 -11.49 13.44
C CYS A 508 -35.13 -12.39 14.39
N GLY A 509 -35.69 -11.85 15.48
CA GLY A 509 -36.30 -12.59 16.59
C GLY A 509 -35.26 -13.34 17.42
N GLN A 510 -34.46 -14.21 16.79
CA GLN A 510 -33.30 -14.85 17.39
C GLN A 510 -32.09 -14.77 16.44
N VAL A 511 -30.95 -14.34 16.98
CA VAL A 511 -29.66 -14.43 16.32
C VAL A 511 -28.90 -15.59 16.94
N LYS A 512 -28.45 -16.55 16.13
CA LYS A 512 -27.65 -17.71 16.59
C LYS A 512 -26.38 -17.89 15.79
N LEU A 513 -25.34 -18.37 16.47
CA LEU A 513 -24.05 -18.73 15.92
C LEU A 513 -23.83 -20.23 16.09
N GLU A 514 -23.48 -20.92 15.02
CA GLU A 514 -23.06 -22.32 15.02
C GLU A 514 -21.55 -22.38 14.76
N ILE A 515 -20.80 -23.00 15.66
CA ILE A 515 -19.33 -23.09 15.60
C ILE A 515 -18.92 -24.56 15.45
N TYR A 516 -18.23 -24.87 14.36
CA TYR A 516 -17.72 -26.21 14.05
C TYR A 516 -16.26 -26.35 14.50
N SER A 517 -15.92 -27.50 15.05
CA SER A 517 -14.62 -27.76 15.67
C SER A 517 -14.03 -29.08 15.20
N SER A 518 -12.72 -29.27 15.40
CA SER A 518 -12.05 -30.54 15.07
C SER A 518 -12.50 -31.76 15.89
N LYS A 519 -13.32 -31.58 16.94
CA LYS A 519 -13.74 -32.67 17.85
C LYS A 519 -14.94 -33.48 17.40
N GLY A 520 -15.73 -33.02 16.42
CA GLY A 520 -16.95 -33.70 16.03
C GLY A 520 -17.76 -32.93 14.99
N ALA A 521 -18.77 -33.61 14.43
CA ALA A 521 -19.61 -33.06 13.37
C ALA A 521 -20.67 -32.06 13.87
N GLU A 522 -21.10 -32.18 15.12
CA GLU A 522 -22.12 -31.31 15.71
C GLU A 522 -21.55 -29.94 16.10
N PRO A 523 -22.20 -28.83 15.71
CA PRO A 523 -21.74 -27.50 16.07
C PRO A 523 -22.01 -27.16 17.53
N THR A 524 -21.14 -26.34 18.12
CA THR A 524 -21.48 -25.60 19.34
C THR A 524 -22.41 -24.45 18.97
N ILE A 525 -23.62 -24.44 19.50
CA ILE A 525 -24.63 -23.40 19.22
C ILE A 525 -24.63 -22.34 20.32
N ARG A 526 -24.63 -21.06 19.93
CA ARG A 526 -24.76 -19.92 20.82
C ARG A 526 -25.80 -18.93 20.29
N ALA A 527 -26.92 -18.80 21.00
CA ALA A 527 -27.85 -17.69 20.79
C ALA A 527 -27.29 -16.40 21.41
N PHE A 528 -27.47 -15.28 20.72
CA PHE A 528 -27.15 -13.96 21.24
C PHE A 528 -28.32 -13.48 22.09
N ASP A 529 -28.03 -12.90 23.26
CA ASP A 529 -29.08 -12.29 24.08
C ASP A 529 -29.57 -10.98 23.44
N GLU A 530 -30.78 -10.57 23.82
CA GLU A 530 -31.45 -9.39 23.25
C GLU A 530 -30.61 -8.12 23.43
N LYS A 531 -29.95 -7.97 24.59
CA LYS A 531 -29.10 -6.80 24.87
C LYS A 531 -27.91 -6.74 23.92
N THR A 532 -27.29 -7.88 23.61
CA THR A 532 -26.19 -8.00 22.66
C THR A 532 -26.64 -7.63 21.24
N VAL A 533 -27.78 -8.15 20.80
CA VAL A 533 -28.36 -7.81 19.49
C VAL A 533 -28.67 -6.31 19.40
N GLN A 534 -29.28 -5.73 20.44
CA GLN A 534 -29.59 -4.30 20.49
C GLN A 534 -28.32 -3.42 20.46
N HIS A 535 -27.27 -3.78 21.20
CA HIS A 535 -26.03 -3.01 21.21
C HIS A 535 -25.33 -3.04 19.85
N VAL A 536 -25.13 -4.24 19.29
CA VAL A 536 -24.50 -4.40 17.97
C VAL A 536 -25.31 -3.68 16.90
N TRP A 537 -26.64 -3.76 16.96
CA TRP A 537 -27.50 -3.04 16.03
C TRP A 537 -27.31 -1.53 16.16
N ALA A 538 -27.38 -0.98 17.38
CA ALA A 538 -27.25 0.46 17.65
C ALA A 538 -25.89 1.04 17.22
N ASP A 539 -24.81 0.25 17.29
CA ASP A 539 -23.47 0.64 16.81
C ASP A 539 -23.43 1.01 15.32
N PHE A 540 -24.46 0.70 14.53
CA PHE A 540 -24.55 1.09 13.12
C PHE A 540 -25.61 2.17 12.84
N ASP A 541 -26.20 2.79 13.86
CA ASP A 541 -27.22 3.85 13.68
C ASP A 541 -26.68 5.05 12.89
N ALA A 542 -25.47 5.52 13.21
CA ALA A 542 -24.85 6.64 12.49
C ALA A 542 -24.61 6.29 11.02
N PHE A 543 -24.17 5.05 10.75
CA PHE A 543 -23.99 4.54 9.40
C PHE A 543 -25.31 4.48 8.62
N ARG A 544 -26.37 3.91 9.20
CA ARG A 544 -27.70 3.85 8.55
C ARG A 544 -28.27 5.24 8.26
N LYS A 545 -28.09 6.20 9.18
CA LYS A 545 -28.48 7.61 8.96
C LYS A 545 -27.72 8.22 7.77
N ALA A 546 -26.41 7.98 7.68
CA ALA A 546 -25.57 8.45 6.58
C ALA A 546 -25.99 7.86 5.22
N GLN A 547 -26.31 6.56 5.18
CA GLN A 547 -26.84 5.91 3.96
C GLN A 547 -28.20 6.49 3.53
N ALA A 548 -29.10 6.74 4.46
CA ALA A 548 -30.41 7.34 4.18
C ALA A 548 -30.27 8.75 3.59
N ALA A 549 -29.39 9.58 4.15
CA ALA A 549 -29.12 10.93 3.67
C ALA A 549 -28.48 10.94 2.26
N GLY A 550 -27.55 10.02 1.99
CA GLY A 550 -26.94 9.87 0.65
C GLY A 550 -27.93 9.41 -0.43
N THR A 551 -28.90 8.56 -0.05
CA THR A 551 -29.95 8.09 -0.95
C THR A 551 -30.93 9.22 -1.32
N GLN A 552 -31.23 10.11 -0.37
CA GLN A 552 -32.09 11.28 -0.62
C GLN A 552 -31.42 12.32 -1.54
N SER A 553 -30.10 12.55 -1.42
CA SER A 553 -29.41 13.49 -2.32
C SER A 553 -29.26 12.93 -3.74
N ALA A 554 -29.04 11.63 -3.90
CA ALA A 554 -28.99 10.97 -5.21
C ALA A 554 -30.37 10.95 -5.92
N SER A 555 -31.47 10.89 -5.15
CA SER A 555 -32.83 11.00 -5.68
C SER A 555 -33.21 12.41 -6.12
N ALA A 556 -32.62 13.45 -5.51
CA ALA A 556 -32.85 14.85 -5.87
C ALA A 556 -31.97 15.33 -7.04
N ALA A 557 -30.96 14.54 -7.43
CA ALA A 557 -30.01 14.84 -8.49
C ALA A 557 -30.30 14.11 -9.83
N LYS A 558 -31.49 13.50 -9.99
CA LYS A 558 -31.94 13.04 -11.31
C LYS A 558 -32.55 14.24 -12.07
N PRO A 559 -32.03 14.59 -13.26
CA PRO A 559 -32.65 15.61 -14.11
C PRO A 559 -34.03 15.19 -14.62
#